data_AF-A0A3A5W8R9-F1
#
_entry.id   AF-A0A3A5W8R9-F1
#
_cell.length_a   1.000
_cell.length_b   1.000
_cell.length_c   1.000
_cell.angle_alpha   90.00
_cell.angle_beta   90.00
_cell.angle_gamma   90.00
#
_symmetry.space_group_name_H-M   'P 1'
#
loop_
_entity.id
_entity.type
_entity.pdbx_description
1 polymer ?
#
loop_
_entity_poly.entity_id
_entity_poly.type
_entity_poly.pdbx_seq_one_letter_code
_entity_poly.pdbx_strand_id
1 'polypeptide(L)'
;MINYPQISIPPRSDHLWRYTPWKRIHPTKVEEMPEADEIKFSSGIDTKIEDSSEIARSFIHSISQTSKKISLDNETLELDLRCSGHICSGQLVIESSGKSNLIIRLSGDAGWTGLRILGIVDGSLSFAVINDLASDGHLLRCEDWIVNRESTFEFATLSAGGFLNKTDIRVDLEATGSEMRGGIASNGYGSRHDDHHIEIQHSVGHTNSSLVMHATCDGSSHSVGTGLLTICEGADGSDAGQVFRNLLLSEKARAEAIPELEVLADDVKAAHGAASAPINPEQLHYLSSRGLSYQEASSLIVEGFLMDAFRHIKSEKVVDTLRTRLLVHLECLMNG
;
A
#
# COMPACT_ATOMS: atom_id res chain seq x y z
N MET A 1 -0.59 -8.00 -26.42
CA MET A 1 -0.04 -7.03 -25.45
C MET A 1 1.26 -6.46 -25.97
N ILE A 2 1.57 -5.23 -25.57
CA ILE A 2 2.87 -4.60 -25.79
C ILE A 2 3.84 -5.22 -24.78
N ASN A 3 4.98 -5.72 -25.25
CA ASN A 3 6.00 -6.30 -24.37
C ASN A 3 6.74 -5.15 -23.65
N TYR A 4 7.09 -5.29 -22.36
CA TYR A 4 7.74 -4.26 -21.54
C TYR A 4 8.80 -3.41 -22.27
N PRO A 5 9.76 -3.98 -23.04
CA PRO A 5 10.80 -3.20 -23.71
C PRO A 5 10.27 -2.19 -24.76
N GLN A 6 9.00 -2.30 -25.16
CA GLN A 6 8.35 -1.42 -26.12
C GLN A 6 7.52 -0.31 -25.44
N ILE A 7 7.33 -0.37 -24.12
CA ILE A 7 6.59 0.64 -23.36
C ILE A 7 7.49 1.85 -23.14
N SER A 8 6.98 3.04 -23.48
CA SER A 8 7.73 4.29 -23.30
C SER A 8 7.96 4.56 -21.82
N ILE A 9 9.20 4.95 -21.47
CA ILE A 9 9.52 5.36 -20.10
C ILE A 9 8.69 6.58 -19.74
N PRO A 10 7.92 6.53 -18.64
CA PRO A 10 7.05 7.63 -18.24
C PRO A 10 7.89 8.85 -17.85
N PRO A 11 7.45 10.07 -18.23
CA PRO A 11 8.13 11.30 -17.83
C PRO A 11 7.93 11.56 -16.33
N ARG A 12 8.80 12.36 -15.72
CA ARG A 12 8.64 12.78 -14.31
C ARG A 12 7.41 13.65 -14.05
N SER A 13 6.76 14.15 -15.09
CA SER A 13 5.49 14.87 -14.99
C SER A 13 4.32 13.94 -14.71
N ASP A 14 4.46 12.65 -15.01
CA ASP A 14 3.49 11.63 -14.60
C ASP A 14 3.52 11.49 -13.08
N HIS A 15 2.38 11.68 -12.42
CA HIS A 15 2.28 11.71 -10.97
C HIS A 15 2.67 10.39 -10.32
N LEU A 16 2.40 9.26 -10.99
CA LEU A 16 2.84 7.92 -10.54
C LEU A 16 4.36 7.83 -10.41
N TRP A 17 5.11 8.54 -11.27
CA TRP A 17 6.56 8.44 -11.42
C TRP A 17 7.33 9.71 -11.01
N ARG A 18 6.64 10.71 -10.44
CA ARG A 18 7.22 12.02 -10.11
C ARG A 18 8.26 11.93 -8.99
N TYR A 19 7.94 11.27 -7.89
CA TYR A 19 8.77 11.22 -6.68
C TYR A 19 9.68 9.99 -6.63
N THR A 20 9.27 8.92 -7.30
CA THR A 20 10.09 7.72 -7.53
C THR A 20 10.06 7.37 -9.01
N PRO A 21 10.89 8.01 -9.85
CA PRO A 21 10.92 7.73 -11.28
C PRO A 21 11.20 6.26 -11.59
N TRP A 22 10.69 5.75 -12.71
CA TRP A 22 10.90 4.35 -13.12
C TRP A 22 12.37 3.93 -13.02
N LYS A 23 13.27 4.75 -13.58
CA LYS A 23 14.72 4.53 -13.53
C LYS A 23 15.31 4.42 -12.11
N ARG A 24 14.68 5.02 -11.09
CA ARG A 24 15.14 4.98 -9.70
C ARG A 24 14.77 3.66 -9.02
N ILE A 25 13.57 3.14 -9.27
CA ILE A 25 13.09 1.89 -8.65
C ILE A 25 13.48 0.65 -9.46
N HIS A 26 13.76 0.78 -10.76
CA HIS A 26 14.18 -0.33 -11.60
C HIS A 26 15.43 -1.03 -11.02
N PRO A 27 15.48 -2.38 -11.01
CA PRO A 27 16.58 -3.12 -10.36
C PRO A 27 17.92 -3.02 -11.10
N THR A 28 17.88 -2.78 -12.42
CA THR A 28 19.07 -2.67 -13.29
C THR A 28 18.94 -1.45 -14.23
N LYS A 29 19.52 -1.46 -15.45
CA LYS A 29 19.17 -0.42 -16.44
C LYS A 29 17.79 -0.69 -17.04
N VAL A 30 17.02 0.36 -17.32
CA VAL A 30 15.62 0.27 -17.76
C VAL A 30 15.43 -0.49 -19.08
N GLU A 31 16.48 -0.59 -19.90
CA GLU A 31 16.49 -1.34 -21.16
C GLU A 31 16.83 -2.84 -20.97
N GLU A 32 17.29 -3.25 -19.79
CA GLU A 32 17.71 -4.63 -19.49
C GLU A 32 16.53 -5.44 -18.92
N MET A 33 16.49 -6.74 -19.26
CA MET A 33 15.57 -7.70 -18.67
C MET A 33 16.36 -8.66 -17.78
N PRO A 34 16.45 -8.39 -16.45
CA PRO A 34 17.22 -9.25 -15.57
C PRO A 34 16.51 -10.58 -15.34
N GLU A 35 17.28 -11.63 -15.02
CA GLU A 35 16.72 -12.82 -14.41
C GLU A 35 16.29 -12.49 -12.97
N ALA A 36 15.15 -13.05 -12.55
CA ALA A 36 14.62 -12.88 -11.21
C ALA A 36 14.32 -14.25 -10.58
N ASP A 37 14.71 -14.39 -9.31
CA ASP A 37 14.32 -15.52 -8.48
C ASP A 37 12.82 -15.49 -8.19
N GLU A 38 12.24 -16.65 -7.90
CA GLU A 38 10.82 -16.73 -7.50
C GLU A 38 10.62 -16.25 -6.06
N ILE A 39 9.59 -15.42 -5.86
CA ILE A 39 9.01 -15.25 -4.52
C ILE A 39 8.40 -16.60 -4.09
N LYS A 40 8.76 -17.07 -2.89
CA LYS A 40 8.19 -18.30 -2.33
C LYS A 40 6.92 -17.98 -1.57
N PHE A 41 5.78 -18.39 -2.14
CA PHE A 41 4.46 -18.30 -1.52
C PHE A 41 4.21 -19.51 -0.61
N SER A 42 3.71 -19.30 0.60
CA SER A 42 3.38 -20.41 1.53
C SER A 42 2.14 -21.22 1.11
N SER A 43 1.27 -20.65 0.27
CA SER A 43 0.06 -21.27 -0.26
C SER A 43 -0.27 -20.71 -1.65
N GLY A 44 -1.24 -21.33 -2.32
CA GLY A 44 -1.75 -20.92 -3.63
C GLY A 44 -1.49 -21.94 -4.74
N ILE A 45 -2.34 -21.89 -5.74
CA ILE A 45 -2.31 -22.80 -6.89
C ILE A 45 -1.63 -22.08 -8.06
N ASP A 46 -0.84 -22.79 -8.86
CA ASP A 46 -0.24 -22.20 -10.07
C ASP A 46 -1.32 -21.67 -11.01
N THR A 47 -1.11 -20.46 -11.52
CA THR A 47 -2.02 -19.81 -12.46
C THR A 47 -1.25 -19.07 -13.54
N LYS A 48 -1.98 -18.61 -14.56
CA LYS A 48 -1.47 -17.65 -15.54
C LYS A 48 -2.16 -16.32 -15.34
N ILE A 49 -1.43 -15.25 -15.61
CA ILE A 49 -1.90 -13.88 -15.47
C ILE A 49 -1.64 -13.17 -16.80
N GLU A 50 -2.58 -12.34 -17.22
CA GLU A 50 -2.44 -11.53 -18.41
C GLU A 50 -1.49 -10.35 -18.19
N ASP A 51 -0.73 -10.00 -19.22
CA ASP A 51 0.16 -8.85 -19.18
C ASP A 51 -0.63 -7.53 -19.09
N SER A 52 0.05 -6.46 -18.68
CA SER A 52 -0.49 -5.10 -18.61
C SER A 52 0.17 -4.21 -19.65
N SER A 53 -0.49 -3.11 -20.02
CA SER A 53 0.13 -2.03 -20.81
C SER A 53 0.86 -0.99 -19.96
N GLU A 54 0.76 -1.06 -18.63
CA GLU A 54 1.46 -0.17 -17.71
C GLU A 54 2.88 -0.71 -17.43
N ILE A 55 3.87 0.18 -17.43
CA ILE A 55 5.28 -0.18 -17.48
C ILE A 55 5.72 -1.06 -16.30
N ALA A 56 5.29 -0.76 -15.08
CA ALA A 56 5.71 -1.51 -13.90
C ALA A 56 5.06 -2.89 -13.83
N ARG A 57 3.74 -2.96 -14.10
CA ARG A 57 3.01 -4.24 -14.16
C ARG A 57 3.56 -5.15 -15.25
N SER A 58 3.85 -4.59 -16.43
CA SER A 58 4.41 -5.34 -17.55
C SER A 58 5.84 -5.80 -17.28
N PHE A 59 6.65 -4.97 -16.62
CA PHE A 59 7.99 -5.36 -16.18
C PHE A 59 7.93 -6.55 -15.22
N ILE A 60 7.16 -6.44 -14.12
CA ILE A 60 7.03 -7.53 -13.14
C ILE A 60 6.53 -8.79 -13.82
N HIS A 61 5.52 -8.69 -14.69
CA HIS A 61 5.01 -9.83 -15.44
C HIS A 61 6.08 -10.49 -16.31
N SER A 62 6.92 -9.69 -16.98
CA SER A 62 7.95 -10.19 -17.90
C SER A 62 9.08 -10.94 -17.18
N ILE A 63 9.42 -10.57 -15.95
CA ILE A 63 10.49 -11.23 -15.16
C ILE A 63 9.99 -12.29 -14.19
N SER A 64 8.68 -12.33 -13.91
CA SER A 64 8.09 -13.28 -12.96
C SER A 64 8.02 -14.69 -13.52
N GLN A 65 8.69 -15.62 -12.84
CA GLN A 65 8.62 -17.06 -13.16
C GLN A 65 7.47 -17.76 -12.43
N THR A 66 6.90 -17.11 -11.41
CA THR A 66 5.86 -17.66 -10.54
C THR A 66 4.62 -16.79 -10.54
N SER A 67 3.46 -17.44 -10.61
CA SER A 67 2.14 -16.82 -10.55
C SER A 67 1.22 -17.75 -9.76
N LYS A 68 0.69 -17.26 -8.64
CA LYS A 68 -0.20 -18.03 -7.77
C LYS A 68 -1.61 -17.47 -7.78
N LYS A 69 -2.59 -18.33 -7.58
CA LYS A 69 -3.99 -17.97 -7.34
C LYS A 69 -4.42 -18.40 -5.94
N ILE A 70 -5.13 -17.50 -5.27
CA ILE A 70 -5.79 -17.70 -4.00
C ILE A 70 -7.28 -17.43 -4.21
N SER A 71 -8.12 -18.39 -3.88
CA SER A 71 -9.56 -18.25 -3.88
C SER A 71 -10.04 -18.38 -2.44
N LEU A 72 -10.84 -17.42 -1.97
CA LEU A 72 -11.33 -17.35 -0.60
C LEU A 72 -12.86 -17.39 -0.58
N ASP A 73 -13.43 -18.20 0.30
CA ASP A 73 -14.87 -18.20 0.58
C ASP A 73 -15.13 -18.36 2.09
N ASN A 74 -15.57 -17.27 2.72
CA ASN A 74 -15.89 -17.24 4.16
C ASN A 74 -14.74 -17.71 5.07
N GLU A 75 -13.49 -17.40 4.70
CA GLU A 75 -12.31 -17.91 5.39
C GLU A 75 -11.29 -16.82 5.74
N THR A 76 -10.31 -17.17 6.56
CA THR A 76 -9.17 -16.30 6.89
C THR A 76 -7.89 -17.01 6.55
N LEU A 77 -7.07 -16.38 5.72
CA LEU A 77 -5.77 -16.91 5.31
C LEU A 77 -4.64 -15.94 5.65
N GLU A 78 -3.56 -16.47 6.18
CA GLU A 78 -2.28 -15.78 6.33
C GLU A 78 -1.31 -16.38 5.32
N LEU A 79 -0.72 -15.54 4.47
CA LEU A 79 0.12 -15.92 3.35
C LEU A 79 1.51 -15.28 3.51
N ASP A 80 2.53 -16.11 3.67
CA ASP A 80 3.92 -15.66 3.75
C ASP A 80 4.53 -15.65 2.34
N LEU A 81 5.12 -14.51 1.97
CA LEU A 81 5.89 -14.31 0.74
C LEU A 81 7.35 -14.12 1.15
N ARG A 82 8.17 -15.15 0.96
CA ARG A 82 9.61 -15.08 1.22
C ARG A 82 10.36 -14.63 -0.01
N CYS A 83 11.06 -13.51 0.14
CA CYS A 83 11.79 -12.81 -0.91
C CYS A 83 13.30 -12.95 -0.64
N SER A 84 14.03 -13.59 -1.54
CA SER A 84 15.48 -13.84 -1.39
C SER A 84 16.20 -13.68 -2.71
N GLY A 85 17.51 -13.50 -2.68
CA GLY A 85 18.35 -13.36 -3.87
C GLY A 85 18.63 -11.90 -4.25
N HIS A 86 19.23 -11.67 -5.42
CA HIS A 86 19.54 -10.30 -5.83
C HIS A 86 18.30 -9.55 -6.33
N ILE A 87 17.49 -10.22 -7.14
CA ILE A 87 16.23 -9.73 -7.70
C ILE A 87 15.26 -10.90 -7.60
N CYS A 88 14.11 -10.70 -6.95
CA CYS A 88 13.03 -11.68 -7.00
C CYS A 88 11.73 -11.04 -7.47
N SER A 89 10.85 -11.85 -8.04
CA SER A 89 9.53 -11.39 -8.46
C SER A 89 8.48 -12.48 -8.38
N GLY A 90 7.23 -12.06 -8.31
CA GLY A 90 6.10 -12.95 -8.31
C GLY A 90 4.80 -12.23 -8.54
N GLN A 91 3.79 -13.01 -8.89
CA GLN A 91 2.46 -12.50 -9.15
C GLN A 91 1.40 -13.30 -8.39
N LEU A 92 0.32 -12.61 -8.01
CA LEU A 92 -0.77 -13.19 -7.24
C LEU A 92 -2.12 -12.78 -7.84
N VAL A 93 -3.01 -13.75 -8.02
CA VAL A 93 -4.44 -13.52 -8.29
C VAL A 93 -5.21 -13.86 -7.03
N ILE A 94 -6.08 -12.96 -6.61
CA ILE A 94 -6.96 -13.12 -5.46
C ILE A 94 -8.39 -13.05 -5.95
N GLU A 95 -9.16 -14.09 -5.70
CA GLU A 95 -10.61 -14.08 -5.87
C GLU A 95 -11.23 -14.31 -4.50
N SER A 96 -12.20 -13.48 -4.13
CA SER A 96 -12.86 -13.61 -2.84
C SER A 96 -14.37 -13.61 -3.00
N SER A 97 -15.01 -14.40 -2.15
CA SER A 97 -16.45 -14.50 -1.98
C SER A 97 -16.79 -14.57 -0.48
N GLY A 98 -18.05 -14.36 -0.13
CA GLY A 98 -18.49 -14.41 1.27
C GLY A 98 -17.84 -13.32 2.12
N LYS A 99 -17.55 -13.61 3.40
CA LYS A 99 -16.79 -12.70 4.29
C LYS A 99 -15.41 -13.29 4.59
N SER A 100 -14.38 -12.78 3.91
CA SER A 100 -13.04 -13.36 3.94
C SER A 100 -11.98 -12.37 4.44
N ASN A 101 -10.90 -12.88 5.01
CA ASN A 101 -9.72 -12.09 5.37
C ASN A 101 -8.46 -12.70 4.73
N LEU A 102 -7.57 -11.86 4.23
CA LEU A 102 -6.26 -12.29 3.71
C LEU A 102 -5.18 -11.37 4.23
N ILE A 103 -4.21 -11.91 4.97
CA ILE A 103 -3.03 -11.17 5.41
C ILE A 103 -1.80 -11.70 4.69
N ILE A 104 -1.17 -10.86 3.90
CA ILE A 104 0.11 -11.13 3.25
C ILE A 104 1.24 -10.55 4.08
N ARG A 105 2.26 -11.37 4.34
CA ARG A 105 3.52 -10.93 4.93
C ARG A 105 4.66 -11.08 3.93
N LEU A 106 5.23 -9.97 3.51
CA LEU A 106 6.46 -9.93 2.71
C LEU A 106 7.66 -9.88 3.65
N SER A 107 8.58 -10.83 3.52
CA SER A 107 9.79 -10.87 4.34
C SER A 107 10.98 -11.45 3.58
N GLY A 108 12.18 -11.14 4.05
CA GLY A 108 13.43 -11.64 3.49
C GLY A 108 14.39 -10.54 3.08
N ASP A 109 15.51 -10.93 2.48
CA ASP A 109 16.72 -10.12 2.27
C ASP A 109 17.01 -9.87 0.78
N ALA A 110 15.99 -10.01 -0.07
CA ALA A 110 16.15 -9.72 -1.50
C ALA A 110 16.60 -8.27 -1.73
N GLY A 111 17.60 -8.08 -2.59
CA GLY A 111 18.05 -6.73 -2.98
C GLY A 111 16.96 -5.92 -3.66
N TRP A 112 16.12 -6.59 -4.47
CA TRP A 112 14.93 -6.01 -5.08
C TRP A 112 13.80 -7.03 -5.18
N THR A 113 12.58 -6.61 -4.85
CA THR A 113 11.36 -7.43 -4.89
C THR A 113 10.31 -6.77 -5.78
N GLY A 114 9.82 -7.50 -6.79
CA GLY A 114 8.70 -7.12 -7.63
C GLY A 114 7.46 -7.96 -7.33
N LEU A 115 6.37 -7.33 -6.91
CA LEU A 115 5.11 -8.03 -6.63
C LEU A 115 3.97 -7.41 -7.42
N ARG A 116 3.25 -8.23 -8.19
CA ARG A 116 2.00 -7.82 -8.84
C ARG A 116 0.83 -8.60 -8.27
N ILE A 117 -0.22 -7.90 -7.85
CA ILE A 117 -1.45 -8.49 -7.31
C ILE A 117 -2.62 -8.08 -8.19
N LEU A 118 -3.46 -9.03 -8.55
CA LEU A 118 -4.75 -8.80 -9.18
C LEU A 118 -5.84 -9.36 -8.27
N GLY A 119 -6.91 -8.62 -8.08
CA GLY A 119 -7.96 -8.97 -7.15
C GLY A 119 -9.36 -8.76 -7.72
N ILE A 120 -10.23 -9.73 -7.51
CA ILE A 120 -11.67 -9.62 -7.76
C ILE A 120 -12.40 -9.90 -6.46
N VAL A 121 -13.26 -8.97 -6.05
CA VAL A 121 -13.98 -9.02 -4.78
C VAL A 121 -15.47 -9.18 -5.02
N ASP A 122 -15.96 -10.39 -4.71
CA ASP A 122 -17.38 -10.66 -4.50
C ASP A 122 -17.63 -10.78 -2.98
N GLY A 123 -18.68 -10.16 -2.46
CA GLY A 123 -18.93 -10.14 -1.00
C GLY A 123 -17.99 -9.19 -0.27
N SER A 124 -17.37 -9.62 0.84
CA SER A 124 -16.54 -8.77 1.70
C SER A 124 -15.15 -9.38 1.88
N LEU A 125 -14.12 -8.65 1.47
CA LEU A 125 -12.72 -9.01 1.68
C LEU A 125 -12.01 -7.95 2.52
N SER A 126 -11.42 -8.36 3.64
CA SER A 126 -10.42 -7.55 4.33
C SER A 126 -9.02 -8.09 4.04
N PHE A 127 -8.28 -7.35 3.21
CA PHE A 127 -6.95 -7.66 2.72
C PHE A 127 -5.90 -6.83 3.45
N ALA A 128 -4.77 -7.43 3.82
CA ALA A 128 -3.68 -6.72 4.44
C ALA A 128 -2.33 -7.11 3.84
N VAL A 129 -1.43 -6.14 3.71
CA VAL A 129 -0.03 -6.36 3.34
C VAL A 129 0.87 -5.79 4.42
N ILE A 130 1.72 -6.65 4.98
CA ILE A 130 2.78 -6.31 5.90
C ILE A 130 4.10 -6.40 5.14
N ASN A 131 4.79 -5.26 4.97
CA ASN A 131 6.14 -5.22 4.42
C ASN A 131 7.18 -5.29 5.54
N ASP A 132 7.79 -6.46 5.73
CA ASP A 132 8.90 -6.78 6.64
C ASP A 132 10.19 -7.12 5.87
N LEU A 133 10.38 -6.59 4.65
CA LEU A 133 11.63 -6.77 3.92
C LEU A 133 12.83 -6.16 4.67
N ALA A 134 14.01 -6.72 4.45
CA ALA A 134 15.27 -6.21 5.02
C ALA A 134 15.46 -4.71 4.73
N SER A 135 16.17 -4.03 5.62
CA SER A 135 16.28 -2.56 5.65
C SER A 135 17.04 -1.95 4.46
N ASP A 136 17.73 -2.77 3.68
CA ASP A 136 18.45 -2.43 2.45
C ASP A 136 17.72 -2.86 1.17
N GLY A 137 16.66 -3.66 1.28
CA GLY A 137 15.89 -4.17 0.14
C GLY A 137 15.03 -3.11 -0.54
N HIS A 138 14.78 -3.28 -1.84
CA HIS A 138 13.86 -2.44 -2.60
C HIS A 138 12.55 -3.18 -2.90
N LEU A 139 11.42 -2.47 -2.92
CA LEU A 139 10.10 -3.04 -3.23
C LEU A 139 9.41 -2.23 -4.33
N LEU A 140 9.01 -2.91 -5.40
CA LEU A 140 8.02 -2.42 -6.35
C LEU A 140 6.76 -3.30 -6.24
N ARG A 141 5.67 -2.72 -5.77
CA ARG A 141 4.39 -3.42 -5.60
C ARG A 141 3.31 -2.75 -6.45
N CYS A 142 2.65 -3.54 -7.30
CA CYS A 142 1.54 -3.07 -8.13
C CYS A 142 0.30 -3.91 -7.82
N GLU A 143 -0.85 -3.26 -7.63
CA GLU A 143 -2.11 -3.91 -7.34
C GLU A 143 -3.23 -3.37 -8.23
N ASP A 144 -4.08 -4.28 -8.70
CA ASP A 144 -5.29 -3.97 -9.47
C ASP A 144 -6.47 -4.71 -8.86
N TRP A 145 -7.49 -3.97 -8.40
CA TRP A 145 -8.65 -4.51 -7.71
C TRP A 145 -9.94 -4.11 -8.42
N ILE A 146 -10.79 -5.10 -8.67
CA ILE A 146 -12.17 -4.90 -9.13
C ILE A 146 -13.11 -5.28 -7.99
N VAL A 147 -14.00 -4.37 -7.62
CA VAL A 147 -15.02 -4.60 -6.58
C VAL A 147 -16.39 -4.72 -7.23
N ASN A 148 -16.98 -5.91 -7.11
CA ASN A 148 -18.26 -6.21 -7.74
C ASN A 148 -19.44 -5.64 -6.95
N ARG A 149 -20.64 -5.91 -7.48
CA ARG A 149 -21.90 -5.36 -6.98
C ARG A 149 -22.11 -5.72 -5.51
N GLU A 150 -22.59 -4.76 -4.71
CA GLU A 150 -22.87 -4.95 -3.28
C GLU A 150 -21.69 -5.60 -2.50
N SER A 151 -20.45 -5.34 -2.94
CA SER A 151 -19.25 -5.93 -2.35
C SER A 151 -18.40 -4.88 -1.63
N THR A 152 -17.67 -5.29 -0.60
CA THR A 152 -16.83 -4.41 0.22
C THR A 152 -15.39 -4.90 0.19
N PHE A 153 -14.50 -4.05 -0.30
CA PHE A 153 -13.06 -4.27 -0.24
C PHE A 153 -12.43 -3.40 0.85
N GLU A 154 -11.86 -4.01 1.87
CA GLU A 154 -11.04 -3.32 2.84
C GLU A 154 -9.57 -3.68 2.58
N PHE A 155 -8.70 -2.70 2.35
CA PHE A 155 -7.27 -2.95 2.26
C PHE A 155 -6.50 -2.21 3.35
N ALA A 156 -5.48 -2.88 3.87
CA ALA A 156 -4.60 -2.32 4.87
C ALA A 156 -3.13 -2.57 4.51
N THR A 157 -2.29 -1.53 4.51
CA THR A 157 -0.84 -1.70 4.34
C THR A 157 -0.11 -1.23 5.59
N LEU A 158 0.71 -2.12 6.18
CA LEU A 158 1.74 -1.75 7.15
C LEU A 158 3.10 -1.80 6.45
N SER A 159 3.66 -0.62 6.19
CA SER A 159 4.95 -0.47 5.53
C SER A 159 6.04 -0.17 6.56
N ALA A 160 6.78 -1.21 6.97
CA ALA A 160 7.80 -1.14 8.01
C ALA A 160 9.23 -1.44 7.52
N GLY A 161 9.38 -2.28 6.49
CA GLY A 161 10.64 -2.75 5.92
C GLY A 161 11.03 -2.14 4.56
N GLY A 162 12.20 -2.52 4.05
CA GLY A 162 12.74 -2.00 2.78
C GLY A 162 13.28 -0.57 2.85
N PHE A 163 14.33 -0.30 2.07
CA PHE A 163 14.96 1.01 1.94
C PHE A 163 14.23 1.94 0.97
N LEU A 164 13.89 1.44 -0.22
CA LEU A 164 13.23 2.17 -1.30
C LEU A 164 12.00 1.39 -1.74
N ASN A 165 10.82 1.92 -1.42
CA ASN A 165 9.56 1.27 -1.70
C ASN A 165 8.72 2.14 -2.64
N LYS A 166 8.14 1.51 -3.66
CA LYS A 166 7.14 2.09 -4.54
C LYS A 166 5.95 1.14 -4.61
N THR A 167 4.81 1.63 -4.16
CA THR A 167 3.55 0.91 -4.19
C THR A 167 2.56 1.68 -5.08
N ASP A 168 1.91 0.99 -6.00
CA ASP A 168 0.82 1.49 -6.83
C ASP A 168 -0.42 0.60 -6.64
N ILE A 169 -1.48 1.13 -6.03
CA ILE A 169 -2.73 0.40 -5.76
C ILE A 169 -3.84 1.04 -6.58
N ARG A 170 -4.51 0.26 -7.42
CA ARG A 170 -5.64 0.73 -8.20
C ARG A 170 -6.89 -0.06 -7.82
N VAL A 171 -7.96 0.65 -7.51
CA VAL A 171 -9.26 0.05 -7.15
C VAL A 171 -10.34 0.63 -8.04
N ASP A 172 -11.05 -0.25 -8.75
CA ASP A 172 -12.22 0.09 -9.54
C ASP A 172 -13.51 -0.43 -8.86
N LEU A 173 -14.40 0.51 -8.56
CA LEU A 173 -15.75 0.29 -8.07
C LEU A 173 -16.69 0.19 -9.28
N GLU A 174 -16.64 -0.95 -9.97
CA GLU A 174 -17.29 -1.15 -11.28
C GLU A 174 -18.81 -1.37 -11.21
N ALA A 175 -19.36 -1.60 -10.01
CA ALA A 175 -20.76 -1.95 -9.83
C ALA A 175 -21.41 -1.23 -8.64
N THR A 176 -22.70 -0.92 -8.77
CA THR A 176 -23.51 -0.24 -7.75
C THR A 176 -23.46 -0.98 -6.41
N GLY A 177 -23.38 -0.22 -5.32
CA GLY A 177 -23.30 -0.76 -3.96
C GLY A 177 -21.90 -1.26 -3.57
N SER A 178 -20.91 -1.16 -4.45
CA SER A 178 -19.52 -1.45 -4.09
C SER A 178 -18.97 -0.40 -3.11
N GLU A 179 -18.16 -0.87 -2.17
CA GLU A 179 -17.52 -0.04 -1.14
C GLU A 179 -16.02 -0.38 -1.03
N MET A 180 -15.19 0.64 -0.84
CA MET A 180 -13.78 0.48 -0.50
C MET A 180 -13.41 1.19 0.81
N ARG A 181 -12.63 0.54 1.67
CA ARG A 181 -11.97 1.16 2.83
C ARG A 181 -10.48 0.87 2.85
N GLY A 182 -9.66 1.89 2.69
CA GLY A 182 -8.21 1.81 2.63
C GLY A 182 -7.55 2.40 3.88
N GLY A 183 -6.56 1.69 4.42
CA GLY A 183 -5.68 2.15 5.50
C GLY A 183 -4.21 1.92 5.18
N ILE A 184 -3.36 2.92 5.32
CA ILE A 184 -1.91 2.79 5.09
C ILE A 184 -1.16 3.39 6.28
N ALA A 185 -0.37 2.57 6.97
CA ALA A 185 0.56 2.98 8.00
C ALA A 185 2.00 2.83 7.47
N SER A 186 2.71 3.95 7.28
CA SER A 186 4.10 3.98 6.84
C SER A 186 5.00 4.49 7.96
N ASN A 187 5.98 3.69 8.39
CA ASN A 187 6.93 4.12 9.42
C ASN A 187 8.34 4.32 8.85
N GLY A 188 8.68 5.55 8.51
CA GLY A 188 9.98 5.96 7.98
C GLY A 188 11.01 6.20 9.08
N TYR A 189 12.19 5.57 8.95
CA TYR A 189 13.35 5.77 9.82
C TYR A 189 14.64 5.86 8.98
N GLY A 190 15.67 6.53 9.50
CA GLY A 190 16.95 6.66 8.81
C GLY A 190 16.83 7.44 7.50
N SER A 191 17.12 6.81 6.36
CA SER A 191 17.02 7.41 5.01
C SER A 191 16.02 6.68 4.11
N ARG A 192 15.10 5.91 4.72
CA ARG A 192 14.07 5.14 4.02
C ARG A 192 13.19 6.06 3.17
N HIS A 193 12.91 5.64 1.93
CA HIS A 193 11.98 6.29 1.02
C HIS A 193 10.79 5.38 0.77
N ASP A 194 9.58 5.86 1.03
CA ASP A 194 8.35 5.07 0.94
C ASP A 194 7.27 5.84 0.17
N ASP A 195 6.96 5.39 -1.04
CA ASP A 195 6.09 6.06 -2.00
C ASP A 195 4.86 5.21 -2.28
N HIS A 196 3.70 5.68 -1.83
CA HIS A 196 2.40 5.06 -2.08
C HIS A 196 1.61 5.93 -3.05
N HIS A 197 1.22 5.32 -4.16
CA HIS A 197 0.28 5.88 -5.13
C HIS A 197 -0.99 5.05 -5.12
N ILE A 198 -2.13 5.71 -4.99
CA ILE A 198 -3.43 5.07 -4.91
C ILE A 198 -4.34 5.72 -5.96
N GLU A 199 -4.92 4.90 -6.83
CA GLU A 199 -6.01 5.31 -7.73
C GLU A 199 -7.31 4.64 -7.26
N ILE A 200 -8.36 5.43 -7.12
CA ILE A 200 -9.69 4.96 -6.73
C ILE A 200 -10.67 5.48 -7.77
N GLN A 201 -11.29 4.58 -8.51
CA GLN A 201 -12.23 4.92 -9.57
C GLN A 201 -13.64 4.50 -9.17
N HIS A 202 -14.55 5.46 -9.12
CA HIS A 202 -15.99 5.23 -9.05
C HIS A 202 -16.56 5.23 -10.47
N SER A 203 -16.54 4.05 -11.10
CA SER A 203 -16.99 3.87 -12.49
C SER A 203 -18.51 3.95 -12.65
N VAL A 204 -19.26 3.69 -11.57
CA VAL A 204 -20.73 3.77 -11.53
C VAL A 204 -21.23 4.42 -10.24
N GLY A 205 -22.51 4.80 -10.24
CA GLY A 205 -23.14 5.50 -9.13
C GLY A 205 -23.46 4.63 -7.92
N HIS A 206 -23.76 5.30 -6.80
CA HIS A 206 -24.01 4.71 -5.49
C HIS A 206 -22.89 3.79 -4.99
N THR A 207 -21.66 4.27 -5.09
CA THR A 207 -20.45 3.59 -4.61
C THR A 207 -19.77 4.43 -3.53
N ASN A 208 -19.09 3.78 -2.58
CA ASN A 208 -18.49 4.47 -1.43
C ASN A 208 -17.00 4.19 -1.32
N SER A 209 -16.18 5.19 -1.00
CA SER A 209 -14.77 4.98 -0.69
C SER A 209 -14.26 5.84 0.46
N SER A 210 -13.38 5.26 1.29
CA SER A 210 -12.65 5.99 2.32
C SER A 210 -11.20 5.54 2.39
N LEU A 211 -10.25 6.43 2.17
CA LEU A 211 -8.81 6.18 2.28
C LEU A 211 -8.20 7.00 3.42
N VAL A 212 -7.40 6.35 4.26
CA VAL A 212 -6.61 7.00 5.30
C VAL A 212 -5.17 6.53 5.21
N MET A 213 -4.25 7.46 5.06
CA MET A 213 -2.81 7.19 5.10
C MET A 213 -2.16 8.01 6.20
N HIS A 214 -1.48 7.32 7.12
CA HIS A 214 -0.65 7.95 8.14
C HIS A 214 0.80 7.55 7.93
N ALA A 215 1.69 8.53 7.83
CA ALA A 215 3.12 8.31 7.73
C ALA A 215 3.88 8.98 8.87
N THR A 216 4.80 8.27 9.51
CA THR A 216 5.81 8.87 10.39
C THR A 216 7.13 8.95 9.64
N CYS A 217 7.88 10.01 9.85
CA CYS A 217 9.19 10.18 9.21
C CYS A 217 10.22 10.65 10.23
N ASP A 218 11.19 9.80 10.54
CA ASP A 218 12.34 10.10 11.38
C ASP A 218 13.66 10.13 10.58
N GLY A 219 14.70 10.74 11.16
CA GLY A 219 15.98 10.98 10.51
C GLY A 219 15.85 11.86 9.26
N SER A 220 16.25 11.31 8.12
CA SER A 220 16.10 11.86 6.78
C SER A 220 15.19 11.02 5.89
N SER A 221 14.29 10.23 6.50
CA SER A 221 13.32 9.43 5.76
C SER A 221 12.32 10.33 5.01
N HIS A 222 11.74 9.75 3.97
CA HIS A 222 10.87 10.46 3.04
C HIS A 222 9.65 9.60 2.72
N SER A 223 8.47 10.06 3.13
CA SER A 223 7.20 9.46 2.73
C SER A 223 6.52 10.27 1.64
N VAL A 224 5.90 9.59 0.69
CA VAL A 224 5.10 10.19 -0.37
C VAL A 224 3.76 9.46 -0.42
N GLY A 225 2.67 10.19 -0.27
CA GLY A 225 1.31 9.69 -0.47
C GLY A 225 0.63 10.47 -1.58
N THR A 226 0.34 9.83 -2.71
CA THR A 226 -0.45 10.38 -3.80
C THR A 226 -1.75 9.61 -3.91
N GLY A 227 -2.88 10.29 -3.98
CA GLY A 227 -4.19 9.66 -4.11
C GLY A 227 -5.03 10.31 -5.19
N LEU A 228 -5.21 9.63 -6.32
CA LEU A 228 -6.12 10.05 -7.38
C LEU A 228 -7.49 9.42 -7.14
N LEU A 229 -8.47 10.27 -6.81
CA LEU A 229 -9.86 9.85 -6.63
C LEU A 229 -10.68 10.37 -7.82
N THR A 230 -11.21 9.45 -8.63
CA THR A 230 -12.01 9.77 -9.81
C THR A 230 -13.44 9.31 -9.63
N ILE A 231 -14.40 10.22 -9.81
CA ILE A 231 -15.83 9.92 -9.87
C ILE A 231 -16.31 10.19 -11.30
N CYS A 232 -16.59 9.11 -12.03
CA CYS A 232 -16.89 9.16 -13.46
C CYS A 232 -18.24 9.82 -13.76
N GLU A 233 -18.44 10.23 -15.02
CA GLU A 233 -19.73 10.72 -15.50
C GLU A 233 -20.80 9.64 -15.30
N GLY A 234 -21.96 10.01 -14.74
CA GLY A 234 -23.04 9.07 -14.40
C GLY A 234 -22.84 8.30 -13.09
N ALA A 235 -21.77 8.58 -12.32
CA ALA A 235 -21.54 8.00 -11.01
C ALA A 235 -22.21 8.75 -9.85
N ASP A 236 -23.43 9.26 -10.08
CA ASP A 236 -24.22 9.98 -9.08
C ASP A 236 -24.55 9.13 -7.84
N GLY A 237 -24.75 9.79 -6.71
CA GLY A 237 -24.99 9.19 -5.40
C GLY A 237 -23.77 8.56 -4.75
N SER A 238 -22.57 8.79 -5.29
CA SER A 238 -21.31 8.29 -4.73
C SER A 238 -20.79 9.17 -3.60
N ASP A 239 -20.14 8.57 -2.60
CA ASP A 239 -19.50 9.24 -1.46
C ASP A 239 -18.04 8.79 -1.35
N ALA A 240 -17.11 9.74 -1.42
CA ALA A 240 -15.71 9.45 -1.58
C ALA A 240 -14.84 10.36 -0.69
N GLY A 241 -13.88 9.75 0.02
CA GLY A 241 -13.03 10.46 0.97
C GLY A 241 -11.60 9.97 0.99
N GLN A 242 -10.63 10.89 1.06
CA GLN A 242 -9.23 10.53 1.30
C GLN A 242 -8.52 11.48 2.27
N VAL A 243 -7.75 10.95 3.22
CA VAL A 243 -7.03 11.73 4.22
C VAL A 243 -5.59 11.25 4.36
N PHE A 244 -4.64 12.14 4.15
CA PHE A 244 -3.22 11.93 4.36
C PHE A 244 -2.75 12.70 5.60
N ARG A 245 -2.11 12.01 6.55
CA ARG A 245 -1.52 12.64 7.74
C ARG A 245 -0.07 12.23 7.89
N ASN A 246 0.79 13.19 8.16
CA ASN A 246 2.21 12.94 8.34
C ASN A 246 2.70 13.48 9.69
N LEU A 247 3.51 12.69 10.38
CA LEU A 247 4.16 13.04 11.63
C LEU A 247 5.69 13.12 11.42
N LEU A 248 6.23 14.33 11.47
CA LEU A 248 7.66 14.58 11.27
C LEU A 248 8.39 14.49 12.61
N LEU A 249 9.26 13.50 12.75
CA LEU A 249 9.97 13.19 14.00
C LEU A 249 11.36 13.86 14.07
N SER A 250 11.89 14.27 12.92
CA SER A 250 13.21 14.89 12.77
C SER A 250 13.16 16.07 11.79
N GLU A 251 14.04 17.06 11.97
CA GLU A 251 14.10 18.25 11.10
C GLU A 251 14.42 17.94 9.62
N LYS A 252 15.14 16.85 9.35
CA LYS A 252 15.52 16.44 7.99
C LYS A 252 14.50 15.53 7.33
N ALA A 253 13.48 15.10 8.07
CA ALA A 253 12.44 14.22 7.57
C ALA A 253 11.55 14.96 6.57
N ARG A 254 11.01 14.24 5.60
CA ARG A 254 10.15 14.81 4.56
C ARG A 254 8.90 13.97 4.41
N ALA A 255 7.78 14.63 4.17
CA ALA A 255 6.55 13.96 3.83
C ALA A 255 5.77 14.79 2.81
N GLU A 256 5.41 14.16 1.70
CA GLU A 256 4.58 14.74 0.65
C GLU A 256 3.20 14.08 0.71
N ALA A 257 2.15 14.88 0.72
CA ALA A 257 0.77 14.43 0.65
C ALA A 257 0.06 15.14 -0.51
N ILE A 258 -0.29 14.38 -1.53
CA ILE A 258 -0.82 14.88 -2.81
C ILE A 258 -2.19 14.21 -3.07
N PRO A 259 -3.28 14.67 -2.40
CA PRO A 259 -4.62 14.24 -2.74
C PRO A 259 -5.12 14.95 -4.01
N GLU A 260 -5.56 14.18 -4.98
CA GLU A 260 -6.09 14.60 -6.27
C GLU A 260 -7.54 14.12 -6.41
N LEU A 261 -8.38 14.97 -6.99
CA LEU A 261 -9.81 14.71 -7.10
C LEU A 261 -10.30 15.11 -8.50
N GLU A 262 -10.90 14.16 -9.19
CA GLU A 262 -11.55 14.34 -10.49
C GLU A 262 -13.02 13.95 -10.38
N VAL A 263 -13.90 14.95 -10.26
CA VAL A 263 -15.36 14.72 -10.18
C VAL A 263 -16.02 15.12 -11.49
N LEU A 264 -16.60 14.13 -12.16
CA LEU A 264 -17.29 14.28 -13.44
C LEU A 264 -18.81 14.05 -13.33
N ALA A 265 -19.32 13.72 -12.14
CA ALA A 265 -20.75 13.58 -11.82
C ALA A 265 -21.27 14.78 -11.02
N ASP A 266 -22.59 14.98 -11.04
CA ASP A 266 -23.22 16.18 -10.47
C ASP A 266 -23.63 15.99 -8.99
N ASP A 267 -24.25 14.85 -8.65
CA ASP A 267 -24.81 14.60 -7.31
C ASP A 267 -23.91 13.66 -6.50
N VAL A 268 -22.83 14.19 -5.93
CA VAL A 268 -21.84 13.40 -5.19
C VAL A 268 -21.36 14.10 -3.93
N LYS A 269 -20.75 13.31 -3.04
CA LYS A 269 -19.92 13.83 -1.94
C LYS A 269 -18.48 13.42 -2.17
N ALA A 270 -17.60 14.41 -2.15
CA ALA A 270 -16.17 14.19 -2.28
C ALA A 270 -15.43 15.03 -1.26
N ALA A 271 -14.51 14.41 -0.51
CA ALA A 271 -13.67 15.09 0.45
C ALA A 271 -12.21 14.63 0.33
N HIS A 272 -11.29 15.56 0.50
CA HIS A 272 -9.89 15.23 0.69
C HIS A 272 -9.24 16.09 1.77
N GLY A 273 -8.19 15.57 2.40
CA GLY A 273 -7.44 16.30 3.42
C GLY A 273 -6.00 15.85 3.49
N ALA A 274 -5.12 16.81 3.73
CA ALA A 274 -3.70 16.57 3.96
C ALA A 274 -3.23 17.41 5.15
N ALA A 275 -2.48 16.81 6.07
CA ALA A 275 -1.85 17.52 7.18
C ALA A 275 -0.49 16.92 7.52
N SER A 276 0.50 17.79 7.73
CA SER A 276 1.84 17.39 8.17
C SER A 276 2.22 18.23 9.38
N ALA A 277 2.64 17.59 10.47
CA ALA A 277 3.05 18.28 11.69
C ALA A 277 4.14 17.50 12.43
N PRO A 278 4.98 18.16 13.26
CA PRO A 278 5.81 17.45 14.21
C PRO A 278 4.98 16.90 15.37
N ILE A 279 5.59 16.06 16.22
CA ILE A 279 4.95 15.68 17.50
C ILE A 279 4.67 16.94 18.33
N ASN A 280 3.47 17.00 18.93
CA ASN A 280 3.12 18.07 19.84
C ASN A 280 3.97 17.97 21.13
N PRO A 281 4.79 18.98 21.47
CA PRO A 281 5.62 18.97 22.67
C PRO A 281 4.82 18.85 23.98
N GLU A 282 3.58 19.31 24.02
CA GLU A 282 2.71 19.19 25.19
C GLU A 282 2.28 17.74 25.45
N GLN A 283 2.05 16.96 24.38
CA GLN A 283 1.75 15.52 24.50
C GLN A 283 2.95 14.77 25.07
N LEU A 284 4.16 15.06 24.57
CA LEU A 284 5.40 14.50 25.10
C LEU A 284 5.61 14.88 26.56
N HIS A 285 5.47 16.17 26.90
CA HIS A 285 5.62 16.65 28.27
C HIS A 285 4.63 15.96 29.22
N TYR A 286 3.37 15.83 28.81
CA TYR A 286 2.35 15.15 29.59
C TYR A 286 2.71 13.68 29.84
N LEU A 287 3.09 12.93 28.81
CA LEU A 287 3.48 11.53 28.93
C LEU A 287 4.74 11.36 29.79
N SER A 288 5.74 12.23 29.62
CA SER A 288 6.95 12.22 30.46
C SER A 288 6.67 12.54 31.92
N SER A 289 5.70 13.42 32.22
CA SER A 289 5.27 13.67 33.60
C SER A 289 4.63 12.43 34.28
N ARG A 290 4.20 11.44 33.50
CA ARG A 290 3.68 10.15 33.97
C ARG A 290 4.75 9.06 34.07
N GLY A 291 6.03 9.43 33.92
CA GLY A 291 7.16 8.53 34.15
C GLY A 291 7.70 7.86 32.88
N LEU A 292 7.17 8.19 31.70
CA LEU A 292 7.71 7.69 30.44
C LEU A 292 8.97 8.49 30.04
N SER A 293 10.01 7.79 29.59
CA SER A 293 11.13 8.42 28.89
C SER A 293 10.64 9.11 27.61
N TYR A 294 11.46 9.99 27.04
CA TYR A 294 11.16 10.62 25.76
C TYR A 294 10.89 9.58 24.66
N GLN A 295 11.72 8.53 24.63
CA GLN A 295 11.61 7.44 23.64
C GLN A 295 10.30 6.67 23.80
N GLU A 296 9.93 6.28 25.03
CA GLU A 296 8.67 5.58 25.29
C GLU A 296 7.45 6.47 24.97
N ALA A 297 7.48 7.74 25.35
CA ALA A 297 6.41 8.69 25.04
C ALA A 297 6.25 8.92 23.53
N SER A 298 7.36 9.11 22.82
CA SER A 298 7.36 9.26 21.36
C SER A 298 6.86 8.00 20.67
N SER A 299 7.32 6.81 21.09
CA SER A 299 6.89 5.53 20.54
C SER A 299 5.38 5.32 20.72
N LEU A 300 4.84 5.63 21.90
CA LEU A 300 3.40 5.54 22.18
C LEU A 300 2.56 6.48 21.29
N ILE A 301 3.03 7.72 21.06
CA ILE A 301 2.37 8.66 20.15
C ILE A 301 2.41 8.13 18.72
N VAL A 302 3.57 7.63 18.28
CA VAL A 302 3.76 7.06 16.93
C VAL A 302 2.87 5.84 16.71
N GLU A 303 2.79 4.93 17.68
CA GLU A 303 1.91 3.76 17.63
C GLU A 303 0.45 4.18 17.46
N GLY A 304 -0.06 5.03 18.34
CA GLY A 304 -1.44 5.52 18.28
C GLY A 304 -1.74 6.27 16.98
N PHE A 305 -0.77 7.06 16.50
CA PHE A 305 -0.87 7.76 15.23
C PHE A 305 -0.96 6.79 14.06
N LEU A 306 -0.06 5.80 13.95
CA LEU A 306 -0.06 4.84 12.84
C LEU A 306 -1.28 3.91 12.86
N MET A 307 -1.73 3.48 14.03
CA MET A 307 -2.91 2.63 14.16
C MET A 307 -4.21 3.32 13.73
N ASP A 308 -4.29 4.66 13.87
CA ASP A 308 -5.45 5.43 13.39
C ASP A 308 -5.61 5.39 11.86
N ALA A 309 -4.58 4.99 11.11
CA ALA A 309 -4.71 4.71 9.66
C ALA A 309 -5.74 3.62 9.37
N PHE A 310 -5.92 2.67 10.30
CA PHE A 310 -6.81 1.52 10.12
C PHE A 310 -8.21 1.73 10.73
N ARG A 311 -8.56 2.95 11.15
CA ARG A 311 -9.81 3.24 11.88
C ARG A 311 -11.11 2.89 11.14
N HIS A 312 -11.06 2.78 9.81
CA HIS A 312 -12.22 2.42 8.99
C HIS A 312 -12.26 0.93 8.60
N ILE A 313 -11.18 0.17 8.86
CA ILE A 313 -11.12 -1.27 8.61
C ILE A 313 -11.96 -1.98 9.68
N LYS A 314 -12.96 -2.78 9.27
CA LYS A 314 -13.88 -3.46 10.19
C LYS A 314 -13.40 -4.82 10.66
N SER A 315 -12.48 -5.45 9.94
CA SER A 315 -11.95 -6.75 10.36
C SER A 315 -11.01 -6.62 11.56
N GLU A 316 -11.50 -7.01 12.73
CA GLU A 316 -10.72 -7.07 13.97
C GLU A 316 -9.47 -7.94 13.80
N LYS A 317 -9.60 -9.09 13.12
CA LYS A 317 -8.48 -10.01 12.88
C LYS A 317 -7.35 -9.32 12.09
N VAL A 318 -7.69 -8.53 11.07
CA VAL A 318 -6.71 -7.76 10.30
C VAL A 318 -6.07 -6.67 11.16
N VAL A 319 -6.88 -5.86 11.85
CA VAL A 319 -6.40 -4.75 12.69
C VAL A 319 -5.51 -5.25 13.83
N ASP A 320 -5.87 -6.36 14.48
CA ASP A 320 -5.10 -6.97 15.56
C ASP A 320 -3.75 -7.48 15.05
N THR A 321 -3.72 -8.12 13.88
CA THR A 321 -2.48 -8.62 13.27
C THR A 321 -1.54 -7.46 12.93
N LEU A 322 -2.06 -6.38 12.36
CA LEU A 322 -1.30 -5.17 12.06
C LEU A 322 -0.79 -4.50 13.33
N ARG A 323 -1.61 -4.42 14.39
CA ARG A 323 -1.22 -3.87 15.69
C ARG A 323 -0.07 -4.66 16.30
N THR A 324 -0.19 -5.98 16.38
CA THR A 324 0.87 -6.86 16.92
C THR A 324 2.16 -6.66 16.14
N ARG A 325 2.08 -6.59 14.80
CA ARG A 325 3.29 -6.42 14.00
C ARG A 325 3.92 -5.05 14.15
N LEU A 326 3.13 -3.99 14.17
CA LEU A 326 3.61 -2.62 14.39
C LEU A 326 4.31 -2.51 15.74
N LEU A 327 3.72 -3.05 16.81
CA LEU A 327 4.31 -3.05 18.15
C LEU A 327 5.70 -3.68 18.15
N VAL A 328 5.83 -4.89 17.61
CA VAL A 328 7.13 -5.58 17.53
C VAL A 328 8.14 -4.76 16.70
N HIS A 329 7.70 -4.13 15.60
CA HIS A 329 8.57 -3.26 14.80
C HIS A 329 9.08 -2.04 15.57
N LEU A 330 8.20 -1.34 16.28
CA LEU A 330 8.58 -0.17 17.08
C LEU A 330 9.50 -0.55 18.26
N GLU A 331 9.25 -1.69 18.90
CA GLU A 331 10.13 -2.24 19.94
C GLU A 331 11.54 -2.58 19.40
N CYS A 332 11.63 -3.15 18.19
CA CYS A 332 12.92 -3.40 17.54
C CYS A 332 13.69 -2.10 17.29
N LEU A 333 13.04 -1.06 16.76
CA LEU A 333 13.68 0.24 16.53
C LEU A 333 14.18 0.92 17.82
N MET A 334 13.49 0.70 18.94
CA MET A 334 13.91 1.23 20.25
C MET A 334 15.14 0.52 20.81
N ASN A 335 15.30 -0.77 20.53
CA ASN A 335 16.32 -1.62 21.15
C ASN A 335 17.63 -1.73 20.34
N GLY A 336 17.66 -1.22 19.10
CA GLY A 336 18.84 -1.18 18.24
C GLY A 336 18.78 -2.19 17.11
#